data_AF-Q0FQU8-F1
#
_entry.id   AF-Q0FQU8-F1
#
_cell.length_a   1.000
_cell.length_b   1.000
_cell.length_c   1.000
_cell.angle_alpha   90.00
_cell.angle_beta   90.00
_cell.angle_gamma   90.00
#
_symmetry.space_group_name_H-M   'P 1'
#
loop_
_entity.id
_entity.type
_entity.pdbx_description
1 polymer ?
#
loop_
_entity_poly.entity_id
_entity_poly.type
_entity_poly.pdbx_seq_one_letter_code
_entity_poly.pdbx_strand_id
1 'polypeptide(L)' 'MSVIRWVVRKGGSANRWLAALVARKPRMVAAVALANKMARIIWAMTTKKEDYRMP' A
#
# COMPACT_ATOMS: atom_id res chain seq x y z
N MET A 1 1.30 -10.13 10.33
CA MET A 1 0.56 -10.58 9.11
C MET A 1 0.89 -9.62 7.96
N SER A 2 1.39 -10.09 6.81
CA SER A 2 1.76 -9.21 5.68
C SER A 2 0.54 -8.82 4.83
N VAL A 3 0.38 -7.51 4.55
CA VAL A 3 -0.73 -6.94 3.75
C VAL A 3 -0.82 -7.61 2.37
N ILE A 4 0.31 -7.91 1.74
CA ILE A 4 0.38 -8.54 0.41
C ILE A 4 -0.12 -9.98 0.45
N ARG A 5 0.25 -10.75 1.50
CA ARG A 5 -0.28 -12.10 1.70
C ARG A 5 -1.79 -12.09 1.86
N TRP A 6 -2.34 -11.08 2.53
CA TRP A 6 -3.79 -10.93 2.70
C TRP A 6 -4.49 -10.62 1.37
N VAL A 7 -3.96 -9.68 0.59
CA VAL A 7 -4.50 -9.33 -0.75
C VAL A 7 -4.53 -10.54 -1.68
N VAL A 8 -3.43 -11.31 -1.73
CA VAL A 8 -3.33 -12.52 -2.56
C VAL A 8 -4.29 -13.61 -2.10
N ARG A 9 -4.44 -13.82 -0.78
CA ARG A 9 -5.20 -14.95 -0.22
C ARG A 9 -6.71 -14.68 -0.10
N LYS A 10 -7.12 -13.43 0.12
CA LYS A 10 -8.53 -13.05 0.31
C LYS A 10 -9.16 -12.39 -0.92
N GLY A 11 -8.43 -12.21 -2.02
CA GLY A 11 -8.96 -11.62 -3.27
C GLY A 11 -9.40 -10.16 -3.15
N GLY A 12 -9.13 -9.52 -2.02
CA GLY A 12 -9.57 -8.17 -1.72
C GLY A 12 -8.70 -7.57 -0.64
N SER A 13 -8.37 -6.30 -0.80
CA SER A 13 -7.88 -5.44 0.27
C SER A 13 -8.79 -4.24 0.37
N ALA A 14 -8.89 -3.61 1.55
CA ALA A 14 -9.57 -2.31 1.68
C ALA A 14 -9.10 -1.30 0.61
N ASN A 15 -7.85 -1.46 0.12
CA ASN A 15 -7.33 -0.79 -1.05
C ASN A 15 -7.61 -1.59 -2.34
N ARG A 16 -8.70 -1.26 -3.05
CA ARG A 16 -8.95 -1.75 -4.44
C ARG A 16 -7.73 -1.56 -5.34
N TRP A 17 -6.99 -0.49 -5.13
CA TRP A 17 -5.73 -0.20 -5.82
C TRP A 17 -4.67 -1.31 -5.67
N LEU A 18 -4.45 -1.81 -4.45
CA LEU A 18 -3.42 -2.83 -4.20
C LEU A 18 -3.82 -4.19 -4.77
N ALA A 19 -5.12 -4.52 -4.74
CA ALA A 19 -5.66 -5.73 -5.34
C ALA A 19 -5.46 -5.75 -6.87
N ALA A 20 -5.78 -4.65 -7.55
CA ALA A 20 -5.53 -4.51 -8.98
C ALA A 20 -4.03 -4.56 -9.33
N LEU A 21 -3.17 -4.05 -8.45
CA LEU A 21 -1.72 -4.06 -8.66
C LEU A 21 -1.13 -5.46 -8.53
N VAL A 22 -1.54 -6.23 -7.52
CA VAL A 22 -1.10 -7.62 -7.32
C VAL A 22 -1.65 -8.54 -8.41
N ALA A 23 -2.83 -8.24 -8.97
CA ALA A 23 -3.38 -8.99 -10.10
C ALA A 23 -2.59 -8.79 -11.41
N ARG A 24 -1.90 -7.65 -11.56
CA ARG A 24 -1.17 -7.28 -12.79
C ARG A 24 0.35 -7.40 -12.71
N LYS A 25 0.93 -7.38 -11.51
CA LYS A 25 2.38 -7.32 -11.30
C LYS A 25 2.86 -8.39 -10.31
N PRO A 26 4.12 -8.87 -10.45
CA PRO A 26 4.70 -9.82 -9.51
C PRO A 26 4.74 -9.26 -8.09
N ARG A 27 4.63 -10.16 -7.11
CA ARG A 27 4.43 -9.83 -5.67
C ARG A 27 5.45 -8.84 -5.11
N MET A 28 6.72 -8.93 -5.53
CA MET A 28 7.77 -8.02 -5.07
C MET A 28 7.55 -6.59 -5.57
N VAL A 29 7.09 -6.41 -6.81
CA VAL A 29 6.81 -5.07 -7.35
C VAL A 29 5.61 -4.44 -6.66
N ALA A 30 4.59 -5.24 -6.35
CA ALA A 30 3.46 -4.78 -5.54
C ALA A 30 3.90 -4.39 -4.11
N ALA A 31 4.87 -5.10 -3.53
CA ALA A 31 5.45 -4.75 -2.24
C ALA A 31 6.16 -3.39 -2.26
N VAL A 32 7.02 -3.19 -3.26
CA VAL A 32 7.76 -1.93 -3.43
C VAL A 32 6.82 -0.76 -3.68
N ALA A 33 5.77 -0.95 -4.48
CA ALA A 33 4.78 0.08 -4.72
C ALA A 33 3.98 0.44 -3.46
N LEU A 34 3.63 -0.55 -2.64
CA LEU A 34 2.99 -0.32 -1.34
C LEU A 34 3.92 0.46 -0.40
N ALA A 35 5.19 0.07 -0.33
CA ALA A 35 6.20 0.79 0.44
C ALA A 35 6.36 2.24 -0.03
N ASN A 36 6.41 2.48 -1.34
CA ASN A 36 6.50 3.82 -1.91
C ASN A 36 5.25 4.67 -1.61
N LYS A 37 4.05 4.07 -1.61
CA LYS A 37 2.83 4.77 -1.18
C LYS A 37 2.94 5.21 0.28
N MET A 38 3.40 4.34 1.18
CA MET A 38 3.59 4.69 2.59
C MET A 38 4.68 5.73 2.79
N ALA A 39 5.81 5.63 2.07
CA ALA A 39 6.89 6.61 2.11
C ALA A 39 6.41 8.01 1.69
N ARG A 40 5.54 8.11 0.68
CA ARG A 40 4.93 9.39 0.27
C ARG A 40 3.99 9.96 1.33
N ILE A 41 3.21 9.12 2.01
CA ILE A 41 2.33 9.55 3.09
C ILE A 41 3.19 10.10 4.24
N ILE A 42 4.26 9.38 4.62
CA ILE A 42 5.23 9.85 5.63
C ILE A 42 5.88 11.16 5.19
N TRP A 43 6.34 11.26 3.94
CA TRP A 43 6.95 12.48 3.43
C TRP A 43 5.97 13.67 3.45
N ALA A 44 4.71 13.48 3.06
CA ALA A 44 3.68 14.51 3.13
C ALA A 44 3.41 14.94 4.58
N MET A 45 3.34 13.99 5.51
CA MET A 45 3.20 14.29 6.94
C MET A 45 4.39 15.10 7.46
N THR A 46 5.62 14.65 7.18
CA THR A 46 6.85 15.31 7.64
C THR A 46 7.00 16.71 7.04
N THR A 47 6.68 16.89 5.76
CA THR A 47 6.80 18.19 5.09
C THR A 47 5.71 19.17 5.51
N LYS A 48 4.50 18.69 5.77
CA LYS A 48 3.37 19.53 6.20
C LYS A 48 3.22 19.68 7.71
N LYS A 49 4.00 18.93 8.51
CA LYS A 49 3.83 18.80 9.97
C LYS A 49 2.38 18.48 10.38
N GLU A 50 1.69 17.71 9.54
CA GLU A 50 0.31 17.30 9.78
C GLU A 50 0.29 15.93 10.47
N ASP A 51 -0.61 15.76 11.44
CA ASP A 51 -0.84 14.48 12.09
C ASP A 51 -1.36 13.43 11.11
N TYR A 52 -1.02 12.17 11.39
CA TYR A 52 -1.48 11.05 10.58
C TYR A 52 -3.01 10.97 10.56
N ARG A 53 -3.60 11.30 9.41
CA ARG A 53 -5.01 10.99 9.12
C ARG A 53 -5.08 9.66 8.38
N MET A 54 -5.80 8.70 8.95
CA MET A 54 -6.10 7.44 8.27
C MET A 54 -6.82 7.74 6.94
N PRO A 55 -6.27 7.30 5.81
CA PRO A 55 -6.95 7.37 4.51
C PRO A 55 -8.04 6.31 4.34
#